data_AF-A0A7Y9L2Z7-F1
#
_entry.id   AF-A0A7Y9L2Z7-F1
#
_cell.length_a   1.000
_cell.length_b   1.000
_cell.length_c   1.000
_cell.angle_alpha   90.00
_cell.angle_beta   90.00
_cell.angle_gamma   90.00
#
_symmetry.space_group_name_H-M   'P 1'
#
loop_
_entity.id
_entity.type
_entity.pdbx_description
1 polymer ?
#
loop_
_entity_poly.entity_id
_entity_poly.type
_entity_poly.pdbx_seq_one_letter_code
_entity_poly.pdbx_strand_id
1 'polypeptide(L)' 'MAVVAVLMVSMVMIMVRMVMLVVIVVLAHASVPVEGSAICSSISLSTPLMWASAAE' A
#
# COMPACT_ATOMS: atom_id res chain seq x y z
N MET A 1 -3.07 -35.09 14.64
CA MET A 1 -2.46 -34.46 13.45
C MET A 1 -3.37 -33.42 12.79
N ALA A 2 -4.65 -33.73 12.53
CA ALA A 2 -5.59 -32.78 11.92
C ALA A 2 -5.72 -31.44 12.67
N VAL A 3 -5.84 -31.45 14.00
CA VAL A 3 -5.94 -30.22 14.81
C VAL A 3 -4.70 -29.33 14.67
N VAL A 4 -3.51 -29.94 14.68
CA VAL A 4 -2.24 -29.22 14.51
C VAL A 4 -2.15 -28.58 13.13
N ALA A 5 -2.58 -29.30 12.08
CA ALA A 5 -2.63 -28.77 10.72
C ALA A 5 -3.60 -27.59 10.59
N VAL A 6 -4.79 -27.68 11.19
CA VAL A 6 -5.77 -26.59 11.19
C VAL A 6 -5.24 -25.34 11.90
N LEU A 7 -4.54 -25.52 13.03
CA LEU A 7 -3.88 -24.42 13.75
C LEU A 7 -2.78 -23.76 12.91
N MET A 8 -1.95 -24.55 12.24
CA MET A 8 -0.90 -24.00 11.38
C MET A 8 -1.50 -23.20 10.21
N VAL A 9 -2.52 -23.73 9.56
CA VAL A 9 -3.20 -23.04 8.45
C VAL A 9 -3.87 -21.75 8.94
N SER A 10 -4.53 -21.76 10.10
CA SER A 10 -5.17 -20.56 10.63
C SER A 10 -4.15 -19.48 10.98
N MET A 11 -3.00 -19.84 11.56
CA MET A 11 -1.91 -18.89 11.84
C MET A 11 -1.37 -18.26 10.57
N VAL A 12 -1.12 -19.06 9.52
CA VAL A 12 -0.66 -18.54 8.22
C VAL A 12 -1.68 -17.58 7.62
N MET A 13 -2.97 -17.94 7.65
CA MET A 13 -4.04 -17.08 7.14
C MET A 13 -4.12 -15.74 7.88
N ILE A 14 -3.96 -15.76 9.22
CA ILE A 14 -3.92 -14.54 10.03
C ILE A 14 -2.72 -13.68 9.63
N MET A 15 -1.53 -14.26 9.50
CA MET A 15 -0.33 -13.53 9.10
C MET A 15 -0.48 -12.89 7.72
N VAL A 16 -0.99 -13.63 6.73
CA VAL A 16 -1.22 -13.12 5.37
C VAL A 16 -2.20 -11.95 5.39
N ARG A 17 -3.28 -12.04 6.16
CA ARG A 17 -4.25 -10.94 6.31
C ARG A 17 -3.61 -9.71 6.94
N MET A 18 -2.79 -9.88 7.98
CA MET A 18 -2.09 -8.76 8.62
C MET A 18 -1.12 -8.07 7.66
N VAL A 19 -0.33 -8.84 6.92
CA VAL A 19 0.59 -8.29 5.91
C VAL A 19 -0.19 -7.52 4.84
N MET A 20 -1.28 -8.08 4.34
CA MET A 20 -2.13 -7.41 3.34
C MET A 20 -2.69 -6.08 3.87
N LEU A 21 -3.17 -6.05 5.12
CA LEU A 21 -3.66 -4.82 5.75
C LEU A 21 -2.56 -3.76 5.86
N VAL A 22 -1.35 -4.15 6.28
CA VAL A 22 -0.20 -3.25 6.36
C VAL A 22 0.14 -2.68 4.97
N VAL A 23 0.18 -3.52 3.95
CA VAL A 23 0.44 -3.08 2.56
C VAL A 23 -0.63 -2.08 2.09
N ILE A 24 -1.90 -2.36 2.36
CA ILE A 24 -3.00 -1.44 2.01
C ILE A 24 -2.86 -0.11 2.74
N VAL A 25 -2.56 -0.13 4.04
CA VAL A 25 -2.38 1.09 4.85
C VAL A 25 -1.18 1.90 4.35
N VAL A 26 -0.04 1.27 4.08
CA VAL A 26 1.14 1.93 3.53
C VAL A 26 0.84 2.53 2.16
N LEU A 27 0.16 1.78 1.29
CA LEU A 27 -0.24 2.25 -0.03
C LEU A 27 -1.22 3.42 0.06
N ALA A 28 -2.18 3.37 0.99
CA ALA A 28 -3.11 4.45 1.27
C ALA A 28 -2.39 5.70 1.77
N HIS A 29 -1.44 5.57 2.71
CA HIS A 29 -0.65 6.71 3.19
C HIS A 29 0.22 7.32 2.10
N ALA A 30 0.79 6.52 1.20
CA ALA A 30 1.57 7.03 0.07
C ALA A 30 0.69 7.70 -1.00
N SER A 31 -0.58 7.29 -1.12
CA SER A 31 -1.53 7.80 -2.12
C SER A 31 -2.44 8.91 -1.61
N VAL A 32 -2.46 9.19 -0.30
CA VAL A 32 -3.04 10.41 0.25
C VAL A 32 -1.98 11.51 0.12
N PRO A 33 -2.04 12.41 -0.88
CA PRO A 33 -1.27 13.63 -0.79
C PRO A 33 -1.72 14.30 0.50
N VAL A 34 -0.78 14.63 1.38
CA VAL A 34 -1.05 15.47 2.54
C VAL A 34 -1.35 16.87 1.98
N GLU A 35 -2.55 17.07 1.45
CA GLU A 35 -3.11 18.36 1.05
C GLU A 35 -3.56 19.11 2.31
N GLY A 36 -2.60 19.36 3.19
CA GLY A 36 -2.68 20.42 4.18
C GLY A 36 -2.09 21.70 3.57
N SER A 37 -2.86 22.36 2.70
CA SER A 37 -2.78 23.81 2.43
C SER A 37 -1.41 24.49 2.59
N ALA A 38 -0.49 24.25 1.66
CA ALA A 38 0.49 25.22 1.20
C ALA A 38 0.95 24.67 -0.14
N ILE A 39 0.48 25.19 -1.26
CA ILE A 39 1.23 26.21 -1.99
C ILE A 39 0.25 26.74 -3.04
N CYS A 40 -0.23 27.97 -2.86
CA CYS A 40 -0.60 28.83 -3.99
C CYS A 40 0.68 29.03 -4.81
N SER A 41 1.00 28.12 -5.72
CA SER A 41 1.97 28.37 -6.77
C SER A 41 1.54 27.62 -8.00
N SER A 42 1.14 28.40 -8.97
CA SER A 42 0.90 28.03 -10.36
C SER A 42 2.17 27.39 -10.95
N ILE A 43 2.39 26.11 -10.71
CA ILE A 43 3.32 25.31 -11.50
C ILE A 43 2.51 24.76 -12.67
N SER A 44 2.62 25.47 -13.79
CA SER A 44 2.26 24.98 -15.11
C SER A 44 3.13 23.73 -15.38
N LEU A 45 2.56 22.55 -15.14
CA LEU A 45 3.24 21.28 -15.37
C LEU A 45 3.21 20.98 -16.87
N SER A 46 4.12 21.60 -17.62
CA SER A 46 4.33 21.38 -19.06
C SER A 46 5.12 20.09 -19.36
N THR A 47 5.16 19.14 -18.43
CA THR A 47 5.83 17.85 -18.61
C THR A 47 4.91 16.72 -18.16
N PRO A 48 4.64 15.72 -19.01
CA PRO A 48 3.82 14.58 -18.62
C PRO A 48 4.60 13.74 -17.59
N LEU A 49 3.96 13.49 -16.44
CA LEU A 49 4.41 12.56 -15.41
C LEU A 49 4.62 11.17 -16.04
N MET A 50 5.87 10.82 -16.33
CA MET A 50 6.23 9.45 -16.69
C MET A 50 5.99 8.56 -15.46
N TRP A 51 4.92 7.77 -15.50
CA TRP A 51 4.74 6.62 -14.63
C TRP A 51 5.90 5.65 -14.84
N ALA A 52 6.79 5.56 -13.85
CA ALA A 52 7.77 4.48 -13.77
C ALA A 52 7.00 3.19 -13.43
N SER A 53 6.62 2.45 -14.46
CA SER A 53 6.17 1.06 -14.32
C SER A 53 7.36 0.26 -13.79
N ALA A 54 7.31 -0.10 -12.50
CA ALA A 54 8.17 -1.14 -11.94
C ALA A 54 7.68 -2.49 -12.48
N ALA A 55 8.17 -2.85 -13.66
CA ALA A 55 8.16 -4.21 -14.16
C ALA A 55 9.57 -4.77 -13.98
N GLU A 56 9.80 -5.45 -12.85
CA GLU A 56 10.83 -6.46 -12.68
C GLU A 56 10.20 -7.68 -12.02
#